data_AF-A0A2G9TV01-F1
#
_entry.id   AF-A0A2G9TV01-F1
#
_cell.length_a   1.000
_cell.length_b   1.000
_cell.length_c   1.000
_cell.angle_alpha   90.00
_cell.angle_beta   90.00
_cell.angle_gamma   90.00
#
_symmetry.space_group_name_H-M   'P 1'
#
loop_
_entity.id
_entity.type
_entity.pdbx_description
1 polymer ?
#
loop_
_entity_poly.entity_id
_entity_poly.type
_entity_poly.pdbx_seq_one_letter_code
_entity_poly.pdbx_strand_id
1 'polypeptide(L)'
;MVAKDVLYTQTLGSPFVSFYDIFMMNKLYNCTGLCKKEDSEKCKNHGFAHPRNCSKCICPSGYGGDFCDKRPNICGQELNATSNWTQLTTAISSNMTAGDEDGYKKCVYWLTGPNGSNIEVRLTKLPVNVSAEGCIYAGVEIKTYEDQGLTMY
;
A
#
# COMPACT_ATOMS: atom_id res chain seq x y z
N MET A 1 -20.60 7.71 7.05
CA MET A 1 -19.50 8.37 6.31
C MET A 1 -19.83 8.25 4.83
N VAL A 2 -19.60 9.28 4.02
CA VAL A 2 -19.83 9.26 2.57
C VAL A 2 -18.48 9.51 1.91
N ALA A 3 -18.07 8.62 1.00
CA ALA A 3 -16.82 8.77 0.28
C ALA A 3 -16.89 9.99 -0.65
N LYS A 4 -15.76 10.66 -0.86
CA LYS A 4 -15.70 11.78 -1.81
C LYS A 4 -15.93 11.27 -3.24
N ASP A 5 -15.38 10.11 -3.56
CA ASP A 5 -15.67 9.38 -4.78
C ASP A 5 -16.55 8.17 -4.45
N VAL A 6 -17.71 8.10 -5.09
CA VAL A 6 -18.73 7.08 -4.86
C VAL A 6 -18.22 5.67 -5.13
N LEU A 7 -17.21 5.50 -5.99
CA LEU A 7 -16.60 4.21 -6.30
C LEU A 7 -15.90 3.58 -5.09
N TYR A 8 -15.50 4.38 -4.10
CA TYR A 8 -14.84 3.93 -2.88
C TYR A 8 -15.78 3.78 -1.68
N THR A 9 -17.09 3.92 -1.88
CA THR A 9 -18.07 3.82 -0.77
C THR A 9 -17.95 2.49 0.00
N GLN A 10 -17.68 1.38 -0.71
CA GLN A 10 -17.55 0.05 -0.09
C GLN A 10 -16.18 -0.22 0.52
N THR A 11 -15.18 0.63 0.28
CA THR A 11 -13.82 0.52 0.83
C THR A 11 -13.61 1.40 2.06
N LEU A 12 -14.63 2.13 2.49
CA LEU A 12 -14.60 2.90 3.74
C LEU A 12 -14.57 1.98 4.97
N GLY A 13 -13.85 2.38 6.00
CA GLY A 13 -13.91 1.73 7.32
C GLY A 13 -13.07 0.44 7.43
N SER A 14 -12.02 0.31 6.64
CA SER A 14 -11.04 -0.77 6.76
C SER A 14 -10.54 -0.93 8.19
N PRO A 15 -10.39 -2.16 8.72
CA PRO A 15 -10.02 -2.40 10.12
C PRO A 15 -8.52 -2.23 10.41
N PHE A 16 -7.73 -1.82 9.42
CA PHE A 16 -6.29 -1.62 9.54
C PHE A 16 -5.92 -0.14 9.53
N VAL A 17 -4.83 0.20 10.23
CA VAL A 17 -4.30 1.56 10.30
C VAL A 17 -3.69 1.95 8.96
N SER A 18 -4.16 3.04 8.37
CA SER A 18 -3.60 3.56 7.11
C SER A 18 -2.28 4.29 7.35
N PHE A 19 -1.47 4.46 6.29
CA PHE A 19 -0.25 5.25 6.39
C PHE A 19 -0.54 6.69 6.85
N TYR A 20 -1.64 7.29 6.38
CA TYR A 20 -2.03 8.63 6.78
C TYR A 20 -2.50 8.72 8.22
N ASP A 21 -3.07 7.67 8.79
CA ASP A 21 -3.37 7.65 10.23
C ASP A 21 -2.07 7.76 11.04
N ILE A 22 -1.05 6.98 10.67
CA ILE A 22 0.29 7.05 11.30
C ILE A 22 0.89 8.44 11.12
N PHE A 23 0.85 8.99 9.89
CA PHE A 23 1.40 10.31 9.60
C PHE A 23 0.67 11.42 10.37
N MET A 24 -0.67 11.40 10.39
CA MET A 24 -1.49 12.38 11.11
C MET A 24 -1.20 12.35 12.61
N MET A 25 -1.04 11.17 13.21
CA MET A 25 -0.66 11.06 14.62
C MET A 25 0.75 11.61 14.88
N ASN A 26 1.73 11.29 14.02
CA ASN A 26 3.07 11.85 14.14
C ASN A 26 3.08 13.38 13.98
N LYS A 27 2.25 13.92 13.09
CA LYS A 27 2.10 15.36 12.90
C LYS A 27 1.44 16.03 14.11
N LEU A 28 0.38 15.43 14.66
CA LEU A 28 -0.34 15.94 15.83
C LEU A 28 0.58 16.09 17.05
N TYR A 29 1.46 15.12 17.29
CA TYR A 29 2.43 15.15 18.39
C TYR A 29 3.78 15.76 18.01
N ASN A 30 3.87 16.45 16.87
CA ASN A 30 5.07 17.12 16.38
C ASN A 30 6.31 16.20 16.23
N CYS A 31 6.11 14.90 16.03
CA CYS A 31 7.18 13.93 15.81
C CYS A 31 7.90 14.16 14.48
N THR A 32 7.19 14.66 13.46
CA THR A 32 7.77 14.99 12.14
C THR A 32 8.76 16.16 12.20
N GLY A 33 8.74 16.96 13.26
CA GLY A 33 9.67 18.06 13.48
C GLY A 33 10.98 17.68 14.18
N LEU A 34 11.14 16.40 14.60
CA LEU A 34 12.32 15.94 15.33
C LEU A 34 13.54 15.73 14.42
N CYS A 35 13.31 15.39 13.15
CA CYS A 35 14.35 15.21 12.15
C CYS A 35 14.55 16.49 11.32
N LYS A 36 15.72 16.63 10.70
CA LYS A 36 15.97 17.77 9.80
C LYS A 36 15.11 17.62 8.55
N LYS A 37 14.80 18.75 7.91
CA LYS A 37 14.06 18.75 6.64
C LYS A 37 14.75 17.89 5.57
N GLU A 38 16.08 17.98 5.49
CA GLU A 38 16.94 17.19 4.60
C GLU A 38 16.78 15.68 4.79
N ASP A 39 16.47 15.21 6.01
CA ASP A 39 16.26 13.80 6.29
C ASP A 39 14.92 13.33 5.72
N SER A 40 13.89 14.16 5.79
CA SER A 40 12.58 13.87 5.20
C SER A 40 12.62 13.90 3.67
N GLU A 41 13.45 14.75 3.06
CA GLU A 41 13.62 14.84 1.60
C GLU A 41 14.28 13.59 0.98
N LYS A 42 14.97 12.78 1.80
CA LYS A 42 15.53 11.48 1.36
C LYS A 42 14.43 10.43 1.16
N CYS A 43 13.33 10.53 1.90
CA CYS A 43 12.22 9.58 1.83
C CYS A 43 11.50 9.68 0.49
N LYS A 44 11.33 8.53 -0.18
CA LYS A 44 10.63 8.42 -1.46
C LYS A 44 9.19 8.01 -1.25
N ASN A 45 8.41 8.09 -2.34
CA ASN A 45 7.04 7.61 -2.39
C ASN A 45 6.18 8.17 -1.25
N HIS A 46 6.31 9.47 -0.92
CA HIS A 46 5.55 10.14 0.15
C HIS A 46 5.80 9.61 1.57
N GLY A 47 6.88 8.85 1.79
CA GLY A 47 7.36 8.51 3.14
C GLY A 47 7.86 9.73 3.93
N PHE A 48 8.02 9.58 5.25
CA PHE A 48 8.57 10.63 6.13
C PHE A 48 9.64 10.09 7.06
N ALA A 49 10.53 10.96 7.53
CA ALA A 49 11.66 10.55 8.37
C ALA A 49 11.17 9.91 9.68
N HIS A 50 11.80 8.80 10.06
CA HIS A 50 11.45 8.07 11.27
C HIS A 50 11.87 8.90 12.50
N PRO A 51 10.95 9.28 13.41
CA PRO A 51 11.22 10.26 14.47
C PRO A 51 12.23 9.78 15.51
N ARG A 52 12.47 8.47 15.62
CA ARG A 52 13.49 7.88 16.51
C ARG A 52 14.80 7.54 15.80
N ASN A 53 14.85 7.68 14.48
CA ASN A 53 16.03 7.38 13.67
C ASN A 53 15.93 8.09 12.31
N CYS A 54 16.47 9.31 12.24
CA CYS A 54 16.36 10.17 11.05
C CYS A 54 17.11 9.63 9.81
N SER A 55 17.91 8.57 9.95
CA SER A 55 18.54 7.88 8.81
C SER A 55 17.62 6.87 8.13
N LYS A 56 16.38 6.71 8.61
CA LYS A 56 15.36 5.82 8.06
C LYS A 56 14.04 6.54 7.86
N CYS A 57 13.19 5.98 7.02
CA CYS A 57 11.86 6.48 6.74
C CYS A 57 10.77 5.54 7.25
N ILE A 58 9.63 6.11 7.63
CA ILE A 58 8.36 5.40 7.74
C ILE A 58 7.74 5.40 6.34
N CYS A 59 7.44 4.21 5.82
CA CYS A 59 7.05 4.02 4.43
C CYS A 59 5.56 3.75 4.28
N PRO A 60 4.92 4.26 3.21
CA PRO A 60 3.58 3.83 2.86
C PRO A 60 3.49 2.35 2.56
N SER A 61 2.29 1.79 2.73
CA SER A 61 2.02 0.40 2.35
C SER A 61 2.38 0.17 0.88
N GLY A 62 3.14 -0.90 0.62
CA GLY A 62 3.69 -1.21 -0.70
C GLY A 62 5.17 -0.84 -0.89
N TYR A 63 5.76 -0.10 0.07
CA TYR A 63 7.14 0.40 0.00
C TYR A 63 7.96 0.02 1.23
N GLY A 64 9.27 -0.06 1.07
CA GLY A 64 10.22 -0.40 2.12
C GLY A 64 11.65 0.02 1.78
N GLY A 65 12.61 -0.50 2.56
CA GLY A 65 13.98 0.01 2.58
C GLY A 65 14.11 1.25 3.47
N ASP A 66 15.34 1.69 3.71
CA ASP A 66 15.60 2.84 4.59
C ASP A 66 15.01 4.15 4.04
N PHE A 67 14.78 4.24 2.72
CA PHE A 67 14.26 5.44 2.06
C PHE A 67 12.93 5.23 1.31
N CYS A 68 12.23 4.12 1.56
CA CYS A 68 10.95 3.80 0.89
C CYS A 68 11.05 3.67 -0.64
N ASP A 69 12.24 3.39 -1.16
CA ASP A 69 12.58 3.29 -2.58
C ASP A 69 12.58 1.85 -3.09
N LYS A 70 12.26 0.88 -2.24
CA LYS A 70 12.31 -0.55 -2.55
C LYS A 70 10.98 -1.22 -2.28
N ARG A 71 10.74 -2.34 -2.97
CA ARG A 71 9.66 -3.26 -2.60
C ARG A 71 9.96 -3.86 -1.22
N PRO A 72 9.01 -3.91 -0.29
CA PRO A 72 9.22 -4.53 1.02
C PRO A 72 9.53 -6.04 0.86
N ASN A 73 10.35 -6.57 1.76
CA ASN A 73 10.77 -7.98 1.75
C ASN A 73 9.69 -8.91 2.32
N ILE A 74 8.53 -8.92 1.67
CA ILE A 74 7.36 -9.77 1.94
C ILE A 74 6.96 -10.49 0.65
N CYS A 75 5.95 -11.36 0.69
CA CYS A 75 5.45 -12.04 -0.52
C CYS A 75 5.05 -11.04 -1.63
N GLY A 76 5.01 -11.56 -2.86
CA GLY A 76 4.83 -10.75 -4.07
C GLY A 76 6.15 -10.63 -4.86
N GLN A 77 6.12 -9.84 -5.92
CA GLN A 77 7.19 -9.81 -6.93
C GLN A 77 7.13 -8.55 -7.78
N GLU A 78 8.23 -8.25 -8.47
CA GLU A 78 8.26 -7.26 -9.54
C GLU A 78 7.91 -7.94 -10.85
N LEU A 79 7.01 -7.35 -11.62
CA LEU A 79 6.55 -7.87 -12.91
C LEU A 79 6.66 -6.78 -13.96
N ASN A 80 7.23 -7.15 -15.10
CA ASN A 80 7.24 -6.29 -16.28
C ASN A 80 6.03 -6.63 -17.16
N ALA A 81 5.09 -5.70 -17.26
CA ALA A 81 3.91 -5.80 -18.09
C ALA A 81 4.32 -5.75 -19.58
N THR A 82 3.78 -6.68 -20.35
CA THR A 82 3.97 -6.73 -21.80
C THR A 82 2.62 -6.51 -22.49
N SER A 83 2.61 -6.46 -23.82
CA SER A 83 1.36 -6.42 -24.60
C SER A 83 0.49 -7.67 -24.44
N ASN A 84 1.04 -8.77 -23.91
CA ASN A 84 0.32 -10.01 -23.68
C ASN A 84 -0.21 -10.08 -22.24
N TRP A 85 -1.47 -10.49 -22.10
CA TRP A 85 -2.09 -10.75 -20.80
C TRP A 85 -1.34 -11.84 -20.06
N THR A 86 -0.93 -11.53 -18.83
CA THR A 86 -0.31 -12.49 -17.91
C THR A 86 -1.26 -12.72 -16.74
N GLN A 87 -1.64 -13.97 -16.50
CA GLN A 87 -2.48 -14.30 -15.35
C GLN A 87 -1.64 -14.34 -14.09
N LEU A 88 -2.06 -13.55 -13.09
CA LEU A 88 -1.45 -13.52 -11.77
C LEU A 88 -2.44 -14.04 -10.73
N THR A 89 -2.07 -15.12 -10.03
CA THR A 89 -2.84 -15.65 -8.90
C THR A 89 -2.14 -15.26 -7.61
N THR A 90 -2.69 -14.29 -6.88
CA THR A 90 -2.06 -13.70 -5.69
C THR A 90 -2.61 -14.25 -4.37
N ALA A 91 -3.87 -14.71 -4.37
CA ALA A 91 -4.54 -15.25 -3.20
C ALA A 91 -5.09 -16.64 -3.51
N ILE A 92 -4.67 -17.63 -2.71
CA ILE A 92 -5.21 -18.98 -2.70
C ILE A 92 -5.74 -19.22 -1.29
N SER A 93 -7.00 -19.66 -1.16
CA SER A 93 -7.68 -19.84 0.12
C SER A 93 -6.91 -20.74 1.10
N SER A 94 -6.16 -21.72 0.60
CA SER A 94 -5.30 -22.60 1.41
C SER A 94 -4.11 -21.89 2.08
N ASN A 95 -3.74 -20.70 1.60
CA ASN A 95 -2.57 -19.93 2.06
C ASN A 95 -2.96 -18.60 2.74
N MET A 96 -4.26 -18.39 2.96
CA MET A 96 -4.80 -17.23 3.69
C MET A 96 -4.66 -17.45 5.20
N THR A 97 -3.44 -17.23 5.71
CA THR A 97 -3.15 -17.20 7.14
C THR A 97 -3.31 -15.78 7.67
N ALA A 98 -3.58 -15.64 8.97
CA ALA A 98 -3.48 -14.35 9.65
C ALA A 98 -2.08 -13.75 9.44
N GLY A 99 -2.02 -12.44 9.21
CA GLY A 99 -0.79 -11.67 9.20
C GLY A 99 -0.43 -11.16 10.59
N ASP A 100 0.45 -10.15 10.63
CA ASP A 100 1.02 -9.62 11.87
C ASP A 100 0.12 -8.53 12.49
N GLU A 101 0.60 -7.29 12.62
CA GLU A 101 0.02 -6.23 13.47
C GLU A 101 -1.46 -5.93 13.24
N ASP A 102 -1.93 -6.00 11.99
CA ASP A 102 -3.34 -5.75 11.63
C ASP A 102 -4.11 -7.02 11.25
N GLY A 103 -3.50 -8.20 11.42
CA GLY A 103 -4.09 -9.49 11.11
C GLY A 103 -4.13 -9.84 9.62
N TYR A 104 -3.67 -8.96 8.71
CA TYR A 104 -3.66 -9.23 7.28
C TYR A 104 -2.29 -9.66 6.77
N LYS A 105 -2.24 -10.80 6.09
CA LYS A 105 -1.07 -11.19 5.32
C LYS A 105 -1.03 -10.37 4.03
N LYS A 106 -0.05 -9.46 3.94
CA LYS A 106 0.12 -8.57 2.79
C LYS A 106 1.13 -9.14 1.80
N CYS A 107 0.78 -9.16 0.51
CA CYS A 107 1.72 -9.39 -0.57
C CYS A 107 1.76 -8.15 -1.48
N VAL A 108 2.95 -7.74 -1.88
CA VAL A 108 3.17 -6.52 -2.66
C VAL A 108 3.76 -6.86 -4.02
N TYR A 109 3.06 -6.46 -5.07
CA TYR A 109 3.46 -6.63 -6.45
C TYR A 109 3.75 -5.27 -7.06
N TRP A 110 4.94 -5.10 -7.65
CA TRP A 110 5.27 -3.89 -8.41
C TRP A 110 5.15 -4.21 -9.89
N LEU A 111 4.24 -3.51 -10.56
CA LEU A 111 4.03 -3.64 -12.00
C LEU A 111 4.77 -2.50 -12.69
N THR A 112 5.70 -2.84 -13.57
CA THR A 112 6.40 -1.87 -14.43
C THR A 112 6.05 -2.15 -15.89
N GLY A 113 6.23 -1.17 -16.76
CA GLY A 113 5.98 -1.31 -18.19
C GLY A 113 6.87 -0.36 -18.99
N PRO A 114 6.89 -0.48 -20.32
CA PRO A 114 7.63 0.43 -21.18
C PRO A 114 7.27 1.90 -20.91
N ASN A 115 8.25 2.80 -20.97
CA ASN A 115 8.00 4.22 -20.74
C ASN A 115 6.97 4.77 -21.74
N GLY A 116 5.99 5.53 -21.25
CA GLY A 116 4.88 6.06 -22.04
C GLY A 116 3.75 5.06 -22.35
N SER A 117 3.81 3.84 -21.82
CA SER A 117 2.71 2.87 -21.89
C SER A 117 1.80 2.94 -20.65
N ASN A 118 0.59 2.38 -20.78
CA ASN A 118 -0.33 2.17 -19.68
C ASN A 118 -0.36 0.69 -19.31
N ILE A 119 -0.40 0.40 -18.01
CA ILE A 119 -0.56 -0.96 -17.49
C ILE A 119 -2.04 -1.20 -17.24
N GLU A 120 -2.60 -2.24 -17.85
CA GLU A 120 -3.97 -2.68 -17.59
C GLU A 120 -3.99 -3.82 -16.57
N VAL A 121 -4.84 -3.68 -15.54
CA VAL A 121 -5.06 -4.72 -14.54
C VAL A 121 -6.54 -5.11 -14.57
N ARG A 122 -6.82 -6.41 -14.73
CA ARG A 122 -8.18 -6.96 -14.71
C ARG A 122 -8.30 -8.00 -13.61
N LEU A 123 -9.18 -7.72 -12.65
CA LEU A 123 -9.57 -8.72 -11.64
C LEU A 123 -10.51 -9.74 -12.30
N THR A 124 -10.06 -10.98 -12.41
CA THR A 124 -10.83 -12.05 -13.08
C THR A 124 -11.61 -12.93 -12.11
N LYS A 125 -11.08 -13.12 -10.90
CA LYS A 125 -11.68 -13.98 -9.88
C LYS A 125 -11.26 -13.53 -8.49
N LEU A 126 -12.21 -13.53 -7.57
CA LEU A 126 -11.98 -13.42 -6.13
C LEU A 126 -12.32 -14.75 -5.44
N PRO A 127 -11.73 -15.04 -4.26
CA PRO A 127 -12.19 -16.13 -3.43
C PRO A 127 -13.68 -16.00 -3.09
N VAL A 128 -14.37 -17.13 -2.86
CA VAL A 128 -15.78 -17.11 -2.44
C VAL A 128 -15.90 -16.62 -1.00
N ASN A 129 -17.01 -15.95 -0.67
CA ASN A 129 -17.36 -15.50 0.70
C ASN A 129 -16.36 -14.51 1.36
N VAL A 130 -15.60 -13.75 0.58
CA VAL A 130 -14.72 -12.68 1.12
C VAL A 130 -15.26 -11.27 0.90
N SER A 131 -16.36 -11.12 0.16
CA SER A 131 -16.98 -9.82 -0.10
C SER A 131 -17.81 -9.39 1.10
N ALA A 132 -17.26 -8.49 1.89
CA ALA A 132 -17.89 -7.82 3.01
C ALA A 132 -17.46 -6.34 3.00
N GLU A 133 -18.30 -5.46 3.55
CA GLU A 133 -17.99 -4.03 3.68
C GLU A 133 -16.66 -3.82 4.41
N GLY A 134 -15.84 -2.88 3.94
CA GLY A 134 -14.54 -2.58 4.55
C GLY A 134 -13.46 -3.65 4.32
N CYS A 135 -13.67 -4.61 3.42
CA CYS A 135 -12.69 -5.65 3.06
C CYS A 135 -12.17 -6.46 4.27
N ILE A 136 -13.04 -6.74 5.26
CA ILE A 136 -12.63 -7.32 6.54
C ILE A 136 -12.01 -8.73 6.44
N TYR A 137 -12.28 -9.48 5.38
CA TYR A 137 -11.73 -10.83 5.19
C TYR A 137 -10.53 -10.87 4.23
N ALA A 138 -10.61 -10.10 3.16
CA ALA A 138 -9.56 -9.95 2.16
C ALA A 138 -9.81 -8.69 1.33
N GLY A 139 -8.74 -8.15 0.76
CA GLY A 139 -8.82 -7.03 -0.16
C GLY A 139 -7.69 -7.06 -1.17
N VAL A 140 -7.89 -6.34 -2.27
CA VAL A 140 -6.84 -6.01 -3.23
C VAL A 140 -6.81 -4.50 -3.32
N GLU A 141 -5.64 -3.91 -3.06
CA GLU A 141 -5.40 -2.49 -3.24
C GLU A 141 -4.57 -2.26 -4.50
N ILE A 142 -5.09 -1.40 -5.39
CA ILE A 142 -4.39 -0.97 -6.60
C ILE A 142 -3.95 0.48 -6.39
N LYS A 143 -2.63 0.69 -6.27
CA LYS A 143 -2.03 2.02 -6.10
C LYS A 143 -1.53 2.58 -7.42
N THR A 144 -2.22 3.58 -7.94
CA THR A 144 -1.89 4.25 -9.22
C THR A 144 -1.78 5.77 -9.10
N TYR A 145 -2.15 6.35 -7.96
CA TYR A 145 -2.03 7.79 -7.72
C TYR A 145 -0.58 8.22 -7.55
N GLU A 146 -0.26 9.47 -7.87
CA GLU A 146 1.06 10.04 -7.61
C GLU A 146 1.43 9.97 -6.13
N ASP A 147 0.45 10.27 -5.27
CA ASP A 147 0.57 10.14 -3.83
C ASP A 147 0.42 8.67 -3.39
N GLN A 148 1.57 8.05 -3.16
CA GLN A 148 1.67 6.66 -2.71
C GLN A 148 1.31 6.46 -1.23
N GLY A 149 1.19 7.55 -0.46
CA GLY A 149 0.71 7.54 0.93
C GLY A 149 -0.76 7.20 1.03
N LEU A 150 -1.53 7.48 -0.03
CA LEU A 150 -2.98 7.26 -0.04
C LEU A 150 -3.29 5.78 0.05
N THR A 151 -4.25 5.47 0.92
CA THR A 151 -4.90 4.17 1.03
C THR A 151 -6.33 4.42 0.61
N MET A 152 -6.82 3.67 -0.39
CA MET A 152 -8.03 3.97 -1.18
C MET A 152 -9.17 4.74 -0.46
N TYR A 153 -9.53 5.93 -0.98
CA TYR A 153 -10.72 6.75 -0.68
C TYR A 153 -11.21 7.49 -1.94
#